data_AF-A0A3D1AZA4-F1
#
_entry.id   AF-A0A3D1AZA4-F1
#
_cell.length_a   1.000
_cell.length_b   1.000
_cell.length_c   1.000
_cell.angle_alpha   90.00
_cell.angle_beta   90.00
_cell.angle_gamma   90.00
#
_symmetry.space_group_name_H-M   'P 1'
#
loop_
_entity.id
_entity.type
_entity.pdbx_description
1 polymer ?
#
loop_
_entity_poly.entity_id
_entity_poly.type
_entity_poly.pdbx_seq_one_letter_code
_entity_poly.pdbx_strand_id
1 'polypeptide(L)'
;MTCSLRDFSFVDAPVSGWVENARNETFGTEVRYPQAVQLISLNFGNRTFRLAQPLDLHVEYDRNWVVIESEILSIMAGADNLPDAIRSFAEDFSMLWDTIAEESDEGLSGDARSLKLQLRSIVRDVAQGA
;
A
#
# COMPACT_ATOMS: atom_id res chain seq x y z
N MET A 1 17.04 -12.42 -5.46
CA MET A 1 16.69 -12.21 -4.04
C MET A 1 15.19 -12.37 -3.92
N THR A 2 14.73 -13.47 -3.31
CA THR A 2 13.31 -13.84 -3.25
C THR A 2 12.68 -13.17 -2.03
N CYS A 3 11.90 -12.11 -2.24
CA CYS A 3 11.13 -11.49 -1.18
C CYS A 3 9.94 -12.40 -0.85
N SER A 4 9.90 -12.92 0.39
CA SER A 4 8.95 -13.94 0.82
C SER A 4 7.61 -13.30 1.21
N LEU A 5 6.53 -13.77 0.57
CA LEU A 5 5.14 -13.32 0.69
C LEU A 5 4.46 -13.65 2.06
N ARG A 6 5.21 -13.65 3.16
CA ARG A 6 4.72 -14.14 4.47
C ARG A 6 4.20 -13.07 5.44
N ASP A 7 4.15 -11.79 5.04
CA ASP A 7 3.86 -10.70 5.99
C ASP A 7 2.41 -10.16 5.96
N PHE A 8 1.57 -10.62 5.03
CA PHE A 8 0.20 -10.13 4.92
C PHE A 8 -0.76 -10.96 5.78
N SER A 9 -1.06 -10.47 6.99
CA SER A 9 -2.17 -11.00 7.79
C SER A 9 -3.49 -10.49 7.25
N PHE A 10 -4.15 -11.32 6.44
CA PHE A 10 -5.52 -11.14 5.97
C PHE A 10 -6.49 -11.54 7.09
N VAL A 11 -7.33 -10.63 7.55
CA VAL A 11 -8.39 -10.95 8.53
C VAL A 11 -9.62 -11.41 7.75
N ASP A 12 -9.74 -12.73 7.55
CA ASP A 12 -10.92 -13.35 6.94
C ASP A 12 -11.99 -13.59 8.02
N ALA A 13 -13.21 -13.07 7.80
CA ALA A 13 -14.35 -13.34 8.66
C ALA A 13 -15.07 -14.63 8.19
N PRO A 14 -15.36 -15.60 9.08
CA PRO A 14 -15.84 -16.91 8.65
C PRO A 14 -17.34 -16.89 8.41
N VAL A 15 -17.80 -17.44 7.28
CA VAL A 15 -19.17 -17.94 7.18
C VAL A 15 -19.14 -19.40 6.77
N SER A 16 -19.42 -20.25 7.75
CA SER A 16 -19.64 -21.69 7.63
C SER A 16 -20.78 -22.02 6.68
N GLY A 17 -20.56 -22.96 5.77
CA GLY A 17 -21.62 -23.61 4.99
C GLY A 17 -21.06 -24.81 4.22
N TRP A 18 -21.43 -26.01 4.65
CA TRP A 18 -21.09 -27.26 3.98
C TRP A 18 -21.78 -27.35 2.62
N VAL A 19 -21.06 -27.70 1.54
CA VAL A 19 -21.69 -28.30 0.35
C VAL A 19 -20.83 -29.46 -0.17
N GLU A 20 -21.42 -30.64 -0.04
CA GLU A 20 -20.98 -31.91 -0.60
C GLU A 20 -21.54 -32.04 -2.03
N ASN A 21 -20.70 -32.46 -2.98
CA ASN A 21 -21.02 -33.00 -4.32
C ASN A 21 -21.92 -32.21 -5.28
N ALA A 22 -21.35 -31.69 -6.38
CA ALA A 22 -21.95 -31.86 -7.71
C ALA A 22 -20.95 -31.55 -8.84
N ARG A 23 -21.12 -32.28 -9.94
CA ARG A 23 -20.29 -32.35 -11.14
C ARG A 23 -20.46 -31.10 -12.02
N ASN A 24 -19.34 -30.68 -12.61
CA ASN A 24 -19.22 -30.17 -13.98
C ASN A 24 -20.02 -28.91 -14.35
N GLU A 25 -19.57 -27.75 -13.88
CA GLU A 25 -19.79 -26.44 -14.50
C GLU A 25 -18.52 -25.61 -14.25
N THR A 26 -18.04 -24.86 -15.24
CA THR A 26 -16.92 -23.92 -15.10
C THR A 26 -17.32 -22.88 -14.06
N PHE A 27 -16.98 -23.13 -12.79
CA PHE A 27 -17.08 -22.14 -11.74
C PHE A 27 -16.10 -21.03 -12.10
N GLY A 28 -16.61 -19.96 -12.70
CA GLY A 28 -15.98 -18.66 -12.60
C GLY A 28 -15.88 -18.36 -11.11
N THR A 29 -14.73 -18.67 -10.52
CA THR A 29 -14.35 -18.08 -9.25
C THR A 29 -14.41 -16.58 -9.48
N GLU A 30 -15.45 -15.94 -8.94
CA GLU A 30 -15.52 -14.49 -8.84
C GLU A 30 -14.32 -14.07 -8.00
N VAL A 31 -13.23 -13.72 -8.67
CA VAL A 31 -12.03 -13.22 -8.01
C VAL A 31 -12.43 -11.85 -7.47
N ARG A 32 -12.82 -11.81 -6.20
CA ARG A 32 -13.19 -10.58 -5.52
C ARG A 32 -11.91 -9.81 -5.22
N TYR A 33 -11.59 -8.85 -6.06
CA TYR A 33 -10.44 -7.99 -5.86
C TYR A 33 -10.70 -6.96 -4.76
N PRO A 34 -9.77 -6.76 -3.81
CA PRO A 34 -9.95 -5.80 -2.73
C PRO A 34 -10.02 -4.38 -3.28
N GLN A 35 -11.09 -3.65 -3.00
CA GLN A 35 -11.27 -2.26 -3.41
C GLN A 35 -10.50 -1.26 -2.51
N ALA A 36 -9.95 -1.76 -1.40
CA ALA A 36 -9.16 -0.99 -0.46
C ALA A 36 -8.10 -1.90 0.19
N VAL A 37 -6.93 -1.33 0.43
CA VAL A 37 -5.81 -1.99 1.11
C VAL A 37 -5.34 -1.11 2.24
N GLN A 38 -5.14 -1.70 3.42
CA GLN A 38 -4.55 -1.01 4.56
C GLN A 38 -3.09 -1.42 4.71
N LEU A 39 -2.21 -0.43 4.71
CA LEU A 39 -0.79 -0.63 4.96
C LEU A 39 -0.47 -0.25 6.39
N ILE A 40 0.24 -1.12 7.11
CA ILE A 40 0.75 -0.86 8.47
C ILE A 40 2.24 -0.53 8.42
N SER A 41 2.92 -1.03 7.39
CA SER A 41 4.32 -0.73 7.11
C SER A 41 4.59 -0.74 5.61
N LEU A 42 5.50 0.11 5.17
CA LEU A 42 6.01 0.18 3.81
C LEU A 42 7.47 -0.27 3.81
N ASN A 43 7.83 -1.16 2.90
CA ASN A 43 9.19 -1.64 2.73
C ASN A 43 9.69 -1.19 1.35
N PHE A 44 10.76 -0.41 1.33
CA PHE A 44 11.40 0.00 0.08
C PHE A 44 12.92 0.04 0.24
N GLY A 45 13.62 -0.70 -0.64
CA GLY A 45 15.07 -0.85 -0.56
C GLY A 45 15.51 -1.43 0.78
N ASN A 46 16.31 -0.65 1.51
CA ASN A 46 16.82 -1.00 2.84
C ASN A 46 16.08 -0.26 3.97
N ARG A 47 14.89 0.28 3.70
CA ARG A 47 14.10 1.06 4.65
C ARG A 47 12.76 0.40 4.89
N THR A 48 12.38 0.36 6.17
CA THR A 48 11.04 -0.01 6.61
C THR A 48 10.42 1.19 7.31
N PHE A 49 9.39 1.76 6.69
CA PHE A 49 8.57 2.81 7.26
C PHE A 49 7.45 2.15 8.05
N ARG A 50 7.49 2.27 9.37
CA ARG A 50 6.40 1.82 10.25
C ARG A 50 5.42 2.96 10.41
N LEU A 51 4.16 2.70 10.10
CA LEU A 51 3.12 3.72 10.13
C LEU A 51 2.53 3.82 11.55
N ALA A 52 2.23 5.04 11.98
CA ALA A 52 1.61 5.32 13.27
C ALA A 52 0.15 4.85 13.32
N GLN A 53 -0.49 4.85 12.15
CA GLN A 53 -1.83 4.36 11.90
C GLN A 53 -1.85 3.63 10.55
N PRO A 54 -2.78 2.68 10.33
CA PRO A 54 -2.97 2.08 9.03
C PRO A 54 -3.23 3.16 7.97
N LEU A 55 -2.53 3.07 6.84
CA LEU A 55 -2.76 3.92 5.69
C LEU A 55 -3.73 3.22 4.74
N ASP A 56 -4.92 3.79 4.62
CA ASP A 56 -5.92 3.35 3.66
C ASP A 56 -5.51 3.76 2.24
N LEU A 57 -5.50 2.77 1.36
CA LEU A 57 -5.30 2.92 -0.07
C LEU A 57 -6.55 2.48 -0.80
N HIS A 58 -7.06 3.32 -1.68
CA HIS A 58 -8.09 2.94 -2.63
C HIS A 58 -7.45 2.12 -3.75
N VAL A 59 -8.12 1.08 -4.22
CA VAL A 59 -7.64 0.23 -5.30
C VAL A 59 -8.67 0.16 -6.40
N GLU A 60 -8.27 0.60 -7.59
CA GLU A 60 -9.05 0.51 -8.81
C GLU A 60 -8.42 -0.52 -9.75
N TYR A 61 -9.26 -1.38 -10.33
CA TYR A 61 -8.83 -2.38 -11.29
C TYR A 61 -9.39 -2.02 -12.66
N ASP A 62 -8.50 -1.72 -13.62
CA ASP A 62 -8.85 -1.52 -15.02
C ASP A 62 -8.23 -2.63 -15.87
N ARG A 63 -9.03 -3.67 -16.17
CA ARG A 63 -8.65 -4.83 -17.00
C ARG A 63 -7.37 -5.54 -16.52
N ASN A 64 -6.22 -5.07 -16.98
CA ASN A 64 -4.89 -5.62 -16.74
C ASN A 64 -4.00 -4.65 -15.95
N TRP A 65 -4.58 -3.56 -15.44
CA TRP A 65 -3.90 -2.50 -14.73
C TRP A 65 -4.57 -2.30 -13.37
N VAL A 66 -3.75 -2.08 -12.35
CA VAL A 66 -4.18 -1.80 -10.99
C VAL A 66 -3.65 -0.43 -10.63
N VAL A 67 -4.55 0.47 -10.24
CA VAL A 67 -4.22 1.78 -9.69
C VAL A 67 -4.48 1.73 -8.20
N ILE A 68 -3.53 2.23 -7.42
CA ILE A 68 -3.71 2.47 -6.00
C ILE A 68 -3.50 3.94 -5.70
N GLU A 69 -4.32 4.47 -4.81
CA GLU A 69 -4.31 5.88 -4.43
C GLU A 69 -4.40 6.03 -2.91
N SER A 70 -3.59 6.94 -2.37
CA SER A 70 -3.76 7.48 -1.03
C SER A 70 -4.26 8.92 -1.13
N GLU A 71 -5.52 9.16 -0.77
CA GLU A 71 -6.10 10.52 -0.78
C GLU A 71 -5.34 11.46 0.17
N ILE A 72 -4.92 10.96 1.34
CA ILE A 72 -4.26 11.76 2.39
C ILE A 72 -2.90 12.27 1.93
N LEU A 73 -2.16 11.44 1.19
CA LEU A 73 -0.83 11.78 0.68
C LEU A 73 -0.85 12.30 -0.76
N SER A 74 -2.01 12.24 -1.43
CA SER A 74 -2.15 12.51 -2.86
C SER A 74 -1.12 11.76 -3.71
N ILE A 75 -0.81 10.52 -3.32
CA ILE A 75 0.09 9.62 -4.05
C ILE A 75 -0.78 8.62 -4.81
N MET A 76 -0.52 8.50 -6.10
CA MET A 76 -1.17 7.54 -6.99
C MET A 76 -0.10 6.72 -7.70
N ALA A 77 -0.23 5.39 -7.64
CA ALA A 77 0.70 4.48 -8.29
C ALA A 77 -0.08 3.41 -9.08
N GLY A 78 0.46 2.99 -10.22
CA GLY A 78 -0.15 1.98 -11.06
C GLY A 78 0.83 0.91 -11.51
N ALA A 79 0.33 -0.31 -11.69
CA ALA A 79 1.09 -1.42 -12.27
C ALA A 79 0.17 -2.51 -12.85
N ASP A 80 0.75 -3.53 -13.48
CA ASP A 80 0.02 -4.67 -14.04
C ASP A 80 -0.67 -5.56 -12.97
N ASN A 81 -0.28 -5.41 -11.71
CA ASN A 81 -0.83 -6.15 -10.58
C ASN A 81 -0.70 -5.37 -9.26
N LEU A 82 -1.52 -5.75 -8.27
CA LEU A 82 -1.55 -5.10 -6.96
C LEU A 82 -0.19 -5.05 -6.23
N PRO A 83 0.61 -6.14 -6.12
CA PRO A 83 1.87 -6.07 -5.40
C PRO A 83 2.90 -5.15 -6.09
N ASP A 84 2.92 -5.10 -7.42
CA ASP A 84 3.76 -4.14 -8.14
C ASP A 84 3.26 -2.70 -7.98
N ALA A 85 1.93 -2.48 -7.92
CA ALA A 85 1.37 -1.17 -7.65
C ALA A 85 1.77 -0.70 -6.25
N ILE A 86 1.65 -1.57 -5.22
CA ILE A 86 2.10 -1.29 -3.84
C ILE A 86 3.61 -0.99 -3.80
N ARG A 87 4.43 -1.72 -4.57
CA ARG A 87 5.87 -1.46 -4.66
C ARG A 87 6.15 -0.09 -5.27
N SER A 88 5.45 0.27 -6.34
CA SER A 88 5.54 1.58 -6.99
C SER A 88 5.11 2.71 -6.02
N PHE A 89 4.03 2.50 -5.27
CA PHE A 89 3.62 3.42 -4.21
C PHE A 89 4.67 3.57 -3.11
N ALA A 90 5.30 2.47 -2.68
CA ALA A 90 6.36 2.51 -1.67
C ALA A 90 7.61 3.25 -2.16
N GLU A 91 7.91 3.17 -3.45
CA GLU A 91 8.97 3.92 -4.12
C GLU A 91 8.69 5.44 -4.08
N ASP A 92 7.50 5.86 -4.56
CA ASP A 92 7.08 7.26 -4.53
C ASP A 92 7.01 7.82 -3.11
N PHE A 93 6.47 7.04 -2.17
CA PHE A 93 6.44 7.37 -0.76
C PHE A 93 7.86 7.59 -0.21
N SER A 94 8.78 6.70 -0.56
CA SER A 94 10.18 6.81 -0.14
C SER A 94 10.84 8.07 -0.71
N MET A 95 10.60 8.40 -1.99
CA MET A 95 11.14 9.62 -2.59
C MET A 95 10.58 10.89 -1.92
N LEU A 96 9.29 10.91 -1.60
CA LEU A 96 8.66 12.02 -0.88
C LEU A 96 9.18 12.14 0.54
N TRP A 97 9.50 11.03 1.21
CA TRP A 97 10.15 11.07 2.51
C TRP A 97 11.50 11.78 2.45
N ASP A 98 12.39 11.36 1.54
CA ASP A 98 13.71 11.98 1.38
C ASP A 98 13.59 13.47 0.97
N THR A 99 12.69 13.79 0.04
CA THR A 99 12.63 15.13 -0.57
C THR A 99 11.85 16.15 0.26
N ILE A 100 10.84 15.70 1.02
CA ILE A 100 9.90 16.59 1.71
C ILE A 100 9.97 16.38 3.23
N ALA A 101 9.98 15.13 3.71
CA ALA A 101 9.96 14.87 5.14
C ALA A 101 11.28 15.21 5.84
N GLU A 102 12.41 15.08 5.13
CA GLU A 102 13.76 15.37 5.64
C GLU A 102 14.27 16.79 5.33
N GLU A 103 13.67 17.47 4.34
CA GLU A 103 14.07 18.81 3.92
C GLU A 103 13.76 19.87 4.99
N SER A 104 14.57 20.94 5.05
CA SER A 104 14.35 22.04 6.01
C SER A 104 13.11 22.87 5.64
N ASP A 105 12.35 23.33 6.64
CA ASP A 105 11.09 24.09 6.40
C ASP A 105 11.33 25.36 5.58
N GLU A 106 12.50 25.98 5.71
CA GLU A 106 12.90 27.19 4.96
C GLU A 106 12.99 26.95 3.44
N GLY A 107 13.23 25.71 3.01
CA GLY A 107 13.29 25.30 1.59
C GLY A 107 11.96 24.87 0.99
N LEU A 108 10.90 24.75 1.79
CA LEU A 108 9.61 24.20 1.37
C LEU A 108 8.55 25.29 1.14
N SER A 109 7.76 25.13 0.07
CA SER A 109 6.54 25.90 -0.16
C SER A 109 5.49 25.61 0.93
N GLY A 110 4.47 26.48 1.05
CA GLY A 110 3.38 26.28 2.03
C GLY A 110 2.68 24.92 1.90
N ASP A 111 2.43 24.49 0.66
CA ASP A 111 1.83 23.18 0.37
C ASP A 111 2.79 22.03 0.72
N ALA A 112 4.08 22.16 0.41
CA ALA A 112 5.08 21.15 0.73
C ALA A 112 5.30 20.99 2.25
N ARG A 113 5.17 22.08 3.03
CA ARG A 113 5.16 22.01 4.50
C ARG A 113 3.94 21.26 5.03
N SER A 114 2.79 21.43 4.39
CA SER A 114 1.56 20.71 4.76
C SER A 114 1.72 19.21 4.50
N LEU A 115 2.27 18.84 3.33
CA LEU A 115 2.60 17.46 3.00
C LEU A 115 3.65 16.87 3.94
N LYS A 116 4.68 17.64 4.31
CA LYS A 116 5.68 17.24 5.31
C LYS A 116 5.04 16.88 6.65
N LEU A 117 4.12 17.71 7.15
CA LEU A 117 3.40 17.45 8.39
C LEU A 117 2.56 16.17 8.29
N GLN A 118 1.88 15.95 7.16
CA GLN A 118 1.12 14.73 6.93
C GLN A 118 2.02 13.48 6.92
N LEU A 119 3.12 13.51 6.15
CA LEU A 119 4.11 12.41 6.10
C LEU A 119 4.67 12.09 7.49
N ARG A 120 5.09 13.11 8.24
CA ARG A 120 5.62 12.96 9.61
C ARG A 120 4.56 12.49 10.61
N SER A 121 3.28 12.80 10.38
CA SER A 121 2.18 12.31 11.21
C SER A 121 1.86 10.84 10.93
N ILE A 122 2.05 10.39 9.69
CA ILE A 122 1.74 9.02 9.26
C ILE A 122 2.87 8.06 9.62
N VAL A 123 4.14 8.48 9.53
CA VAL A 123 5.28 7.64 9.86
C VAL A 123 5.64 7.73 11.34
N ARG A 124 5.60 6.59 12.02
CA ARG A 124 6.01 6.48 13.42
C ARG A 124 7.52 6.36 13.57
N ASP A 125 8.11 5.49 12.75
CA ASP A 125 9.49 5.06 12.87
C ASP A 125 10.00 4.62 11.50
N VAL A 126 11.26 4.93 11.21
CA VAL A 126 11.94 4.50 9.98
C VAL A 126 13.12 3.64 10.38
N ALA A 127 12.98 2.34 10.22
CA ALA A 127 14.07 1.40 10.44
C ALA A 127 14.90 1.31 9.16
N GLN A 128 16.21 1.54 9.26
CA GLN A 128 17.16 1.20 8.21
C GLN A 128 17.66 -0.22 8.49
N GLY A 129 17.52 -1.13 7.52
CA GLY A 129 18.17 -2.43 7.60
C GLY A 129 19.68 -2.23 7.69
N ALA A 130 20.33 -2.92 8.61
CA ALA A 130 21.79 -2.85 8.78
C ALA A 130 22.51 -3.61 7.66
#